data_AF-A0A4U9I0U4-F1
#
_entry.id   AF-A0A4U9I0U4-F1
#
_cell.length_a   1.000
_cell.length_b   1.000
_cell.length_c   1.000
_cell.angle_alpha   90.00
_cell.angle_beta   90.00
_cell.angle_gamma   90.00
#
_symmetry.space_group_name_H-M   'P 1'
#
loop_
_entity.id
_entity.type
_entity.pdbx_description
1 polymer ?
#
loop_
_entity_poly.entity_id
_entity_poly.type
_entity_poly.pdbx_seq_one_letter_code
_entity_poly.pdbx_strand_id
1 'polypeptide(L)'
;MHPERPLQEGTLPPWQARCFINRQRGDETLFEEIALRATTVWFFPHLQQMILIWQGNTRINEDDAADVLQLMPALEGVGAARSISHYRKVLSQRMDKERGALFAFREKDLVPEAAIGPWIDSEIEQSTSPMRDNMKNRANLLREQHRARLEAQGDSVDDLLPAFEEPEIPPLDELPAFIDKLGAAGGSAASRRRGTQARDGGPLPRGRRG
;
A
#
# COMPACT_ATOMS: atom_id res chain seq x y z
N MET A 1 33.54 -22.44 9.41
CA MET A 1 34.48 -21.30 9.43
C MET A 1 34.59 -20.72 8.02
N HIS A 2 34.81 -19.41 7.87
CA HIS A 2 34.99 -18.80 6.54
C HIS A 2 36.37 -19.17 5.98
N PRO A 3 36.48 -19.58 4.71
CA PRO A 3 37.72 -20.11 4.15
C PRO A 3 38.87 -19.08 4.13
N GLU A 4 38.55 -17.81 3.89
CA GLU A 4 39.56 -16.74 3.73
C GLU A 4 39.61 -15.73 4.89
N ARG A 5 38.68 -15.84 5.86
CA ARG A 5 38.51 -14.85 6.93
C ARG A 5 38.47 -15.60 8.27
N PRO A 6 39.64 -15.87 8.87
CA PRO A 6 39.72 -16.72 10.05
C PRO A 6 39.10 -16.07 11.29
N LEU A 7 38.99 -14.74 11.32
CA LEU A 7 38.33 -13.98 12.37
C LEU A 7 37.21 -13.12 11.75
N GLN A 8 36.03 -13.20 12.34
CA GLN A 8 34.87 -12.38 12.00
C GLN A 8 34.36 -11.73 13.28
N GLU A 9 34.28 -10.41 13.27
CA GLU A 9 33.82 -9.59 14.40
C GLU A 9 32.68 -8.69 13.93
N GLY A 10 31.79 -8.32 14.83
CA GLY A 10 30.65 -7.47 14.52
C GLY A 10 29.78 -7.21 15.74
N THR A 11 28.81 -6.31 15.57
CA THR A 11 27.78 -6.04 16.57
C THR A 11 26.44 -6.52 16.03
N LEU A 12 25.64 -7.15 16.89
CA LEU A 12 24.29 -7.55 16.50
C LEU A 12 23.44 -6.29 16.21
N PRO A 13 22.58 -6.31 15.18
CA PRO A 13 21.62 -5.26 14.95
C PRO A 13 20.83 -4.96 16.23
N PRO A 14 20.63 -3.69 16.58
CA PRO A 14 19.86 -3.29 17.76
C PRO A 14 18.36 -3.43 17.46
N TRP A 15 17.94 -4.65 17.18
CA TRP A 15 16.55 -5.00 16.86
C TRP A 15 15.85 -5.60 18.06
N GLN A 16 14.56 -5.32 18.14
CA GLN A 16 13.64 -5.89 19.11
C GLN A 16 12.47 -6.50 18.34
N ALA A 17 12.39 -7.83 18.33
CA ALA A 17 11.21 -8.50 17.79
C ALA A 17 10.04 -8.34 18.76
N ARG A 18 8.84 -8.19 18.18
CA ARG A 18 7.56 -8.14 18.88
C ARG A 18 6.60 -9.07 18.18
N CYS A 19 5.61 -9.57 18.91
CA CYS A 19 4.54 -10.37 18.31
C CYS A 19 3.25 -10.06 19.03
N PHE A 20 2.18 -9.88 18.27
CA PHE A 20 0.85 -9.65 18.81
C PHE A 20 -0.08 -10.79 18.44
N ILE A 21 -1.00 -11.09 19.34
CA ILE A 21 -2.02 -12.11 19.16
C ILE A 21 -3.39 -11.45 19.20
N ASN A 22 -4.20 -11.76 18.19
CA ASN A 22 -5.62 -11.47 18.16
C ASN A 22 -6.37 -12.79 18.34
N ARG A 23 -7.17 -12.90 19.39
CA ARG A 23 -7.84 -14.16 19.75
C ARG A 23 -9.21 -13.94 20.34
N GLN A 24 -10.07 -14.95 20.22
CA GLN A 24 -11.37 -14.98 20.87
C GLN A 24 -11.21 -15.41 22.33
N ARG A 25 -11.91 -14.72 23.24
CA ARG A 25 -12.01 -15.08 24.65
C ARG A 25 -13.46 -14.87 25.11
N GLY A 26 -14.23 -15.96 25.12
CA GLY A 26 -15.67 -15.86 25.25
C GLY A 26 -16.28 -15.14 24.04
N ASP A 27 -17.08 -14.10 24.29
CA ASP A 27 -17.75 -13.32 23.25
C ASP A 27 -16.92 -12.13 22.75
N GLU A 28 -15.71 -11.92 23.30
CA GLU A 28 -14.86 -10.78 22.95
C GLU A 28 -13.61 -11.22 22.18
N THR A 29 -13.14 -10.32 21.32
CA THR A 29 -11.84 -10.46 20.65
C THR A 29 -10.80 -9.60 21.38
N LEU A 30 -9.74 -10.25 21.85
CA LEU A 30 -8.64 -9.61 22.55
C LEU A 30 -7.40 -9.54 21.68
N PHE A 31 -6.82 -8.34 21.63
CA PHE A 31 -5.54 -8.08 20.96
C PHE A 31 -4.49 -7.70 22.00
N GLU A 32 -3.48 -8.56 22.16
CA GLU A 32 -2.47 -8.51 23.21
C GLU A 32 -1.06 -8.76 22.64
N GLU A 33 -0.03 -8.35 23.37
CA GLU A 33 1.37 -8.61 23.00
C GLU A 33 1.88 -9.92 23.64
N ILE A 34 2.58 -10.72 22.84
CA ILE A 34 3.36 -11.87 23.30
C ILE A 34 4.80 -11.39 23.57
N ALA A 35 5.23 -11.52 24.82
CA ALA A 35 6.60 -11.19 25.19
C ALA A 35 7.59 -12.14 24.49
N LEU A 36 8.49 -11.56 23.69
CA LEU A 36 9.55 -12.27 23.00
C LEU A 36 10.91 -12.02 23.66
N ARG A 37 11.80 -13.02 23.59
CA ARG A 37 13.20 -12.91 24.03
C ARG A 37 14.12 -13.36 22.90
N ALA A 38 15.22 -12.64 22.69
CA ALA A 38 16.29 -13.10 21.81
C ALA A 38 16.97 -14.29 22.48
N THR A 39 16.83 -15.49 21.91
CA THR A 39 17.33 -16.73 22.55
C THR A 39 18.47 -17.36 21.77
N THR A 40 18.58 -17.09 20.47
CA THR A 40 19.54 -17.80 19.62
C THR A 40 20.04 -16.92 18.49
N VAL A 41 21.34 -17.07 18.20
CA VAL A 41 21.99 -16.51 17.01
C VAL A 41 22.67 -17.64 16.28
N TRP A 42 22.31 -17.83 15.01
CA TRP A 42 22.98 -18.79 14.12
C TRP A 42 23.91 -18.04 13.18
N PHE A 43 25.17 -18.43 13.17
CA PHE A 43 26.15 -17.89 12.25
C PHE A 43 26.34 -18.82 11.07
N PHE A 44 26.43 -18.22 9.88
CA PHE A 44 26.84 -18.87 8.64
C PHE A 44 28.13 -18.19 8.17
N PRO A 45 29.30 -18.50 8.80
CA PRO A 45 30.52 -17.72 8.60
C PRO A 45 30.97 -17.65 7.14
N HIS A 46 30.81 -18.74 6.40
CA HIS A 46 31.18 -18.86 4.98
C HIS A 46 30.35 -17.96 4.06
N LEU A 47 29.14 -17.58 4.47
CA LEU A 47 28.27 -16.64 3.75
C LEU A 47 28.32 -15.24 4.34
N GLN A 48 29.01 -15.05 5.47
CA GLN A 48 29.01 -13.81 6.26
C GLN A 48 27.58 -13.38 6.65
N GLN A 49 26.72 -14.37 6.92
CA GLN A 49 25.32 -14.18 7.29
C GLN A 49 25.07 -14.69 8.70
N MET A 50 24.00 -14.19 9.32
CA MET A 50 23.49 -14.70 10.57
C MET A 50 21.97 -14.65 10.62
N ILE A 51 21.38 -15.49 11.46
CA ILE A 51 19.95 -15.48 11.77
C ILE A 51 19.80 -15.21 13.27
N LEU A 52 19.01 -14.22 13.62
CA LEU A 52 18.60 -13.93 14.98
C LEU A 52 17.21 -14.54 15.22
N ILE A 53 17.06 -15.30 16.30
CA ILE A 53 15.81 -15.98 16.63
C ILE A 53 15.31 -15.43 17.97
N TRP A 54 14.07 -14.92 17.92
CA TRP A 54 13.32 -14.57 19.11
C TRP A 54 12.24 -15.62 19.37
N GLN A 55 12.07 -15.95 20.64
CA GLN A 55 11.09 -16.93 21.09
C GLN A 55 10.21 -16.33 22.18
N GLY A 56 8.94 -16.68 22.14
CA GLY A 56 7.96 -16.34 23.16
C GLY A 56 6.85 -17.37 23.18
N ASN A 57 6.04 -17.34 24.23
CA ASN A 57 4.88 -18.20 24.37
C ASN A 57 3.75 -17.45 25.08
N THR A 58 2.54 -17.89 24.82
CA THR A 58 1.33 -17.44 25.52
C THR A 58 0.40 -18.62 25.68
N ARG A 59 -0.43 -18.61 26.73
CA ARG A 59 -1.45 -19.64 26.93
C ARG A 59 -2.65 -19.35 26.05
N ILE A 60 -3.17 -20.34 25.35
CA ILE A 60 -4.39 -20.29 24.53
C ILE A 60 -5.48 -21.16 25.18
N ASN A 61 -6.74 -20.99 24.77
CA ASN A 61 -7.85 -21.71 25.39
C ASN A 61 -8.10 -23.08 24.75
N GLU A 62 -7.86 -23.18 23.45
CA GLU A 62 -8.06 -24.42 22.68
C GLU A 62 -6.71 -25.07 22.35
N ASP A 63 -6.66 -26.40 22.32
CA ASP A 63 -5.43 -27.16 22.08
C ASP A 63 -5.00 -27.15 20.61
N ASP A 64 -5.95 -26.93 19.70
CA ASP A 64 -5.73 -26.72 18.27
C ASP A 64 -5.55 -25.25 17.87
N ALA A 65 -5.60 -24.33 18.85
CA ALA A 65 -5.55 -22.88 18.65
C ALA A 65 -6.69 -22.31 17.80
N ALA A 66 -7.87 -22.94 17.75
CA ALA A 66 -9.03 -22.41 17.04
C ALA A 66 -9.50 -21.04 17.59
N ASP A 67 -9.17 -20.72 18.84
CA ASP A 67 -9.42 -19.41 19.45
C ASP A 67 -8.46 -18.32 18.95
N VAL A 68 -7.34 -18.68 18.29
CA VAL A 68 -6.36 -17.72 17.77
C VAL A 68 -6.74 -17.28 16.36
N LEU A 69 -7.17 -16.03 16.23
CA LEU A 69 -7.62 -15.48 14.94
C LEU A 69 -6.44 -15.02 14.07
N GLN A 70 -5.49 -14.29 14.65
CA GLN A 70 -4.31 -13.80 13.94
C GLN A 70 -3.09 -13.70 14.85
N LEU A 71 -1.92 -13.95 14.27
CA LEU A 71 -0.62 -13.56 14.83
C LEU A 71 0.00 -12.48 13.95
N MET A 72 0.56 -11.46 14.59
CA MET A 72 1.20 -10.33 13.91
C MET A 72 2.62 -10.18 14.46
N PRO A 73 3.62 -10.81 13.82
CA PRO A 73 5.02 -10.54 14.11
C PRO A 73 5.39 -9.15 13.61
N ALA A 74 6.28 -8.49 14.33
CA ALA A 74 6.82 -7.18 14.01
C ALA A 74 8.28 -7.08 14.48
N LEU A 75 9.00 -6.13 13.93
CA LEU A 75 10.37 -5.82 14.31
C LEU A 75 10.49 -4.31 14.54
N GLU A 76 11.20 -3.93 15.59
CA GLU A 76 11.48 -2.53 15.90
C GLU A 76 12.98 -2.32 16.10
N GLY A 77 13.44 -1.10 15.88
CA GLY A 77 14.75 -0.66 16.38
C GLY A 77 14.67 -0.31 17.87
N VAL A 78 15.75 -0.57 18.61
CA VAL A 78 15.86 -0.12 20.01
C VAL A 78 15.64 1.40 20.09
N GLY A 79 14.74 1.83 20.96
CA GLY A 79 14.38 3.24 21.14
C GLY A 79 13.31 3.77 20.19
N ALA A 80 12.84 2.97 19.24
CA ALA A 80 11.78 3.33 18.28
C ALA A 80 10.48 2.55 18.52
N ALA A 81 10.16 2.27 19.79
CA ALA A 81 9.01 1.45 20.15
C ALA A 81 7.68 2.13 19.81
N ARG A 82 6.83 1.43 19.06
CA ARG A 82 5.49 1.86 18.68
C ARG A 82 4.48 1.36 19.71
N SER A 83 3.35 2.05 19.83
CA SER A 83 2.31 1.66 20.80
C SER A 83 1.56 0.40 20.34
N ILE A 84 0.95 -0.34 21.28
CA ILE A 84 0.07 -1.49 20.93
C ILE A 84 -1.08 -1.03 20.02
N SER A 85 -1.58 0.20 20.21
CA SER A 85 -2.65 0.77 19.38
C SER A 85 -2.26 0.93 17.91
N HIS A 86 -0.97 1.19 17.61
CA HIS A 86 -0.45 1.21 16.25
C HIS A 86 -0.66 -0.16 15.59
N TYR A 87 -0.22 -1.24 16.24
CA TYR A 87 -0.34 -2.59 15.69
C TYR A 87 -1.78 -3.06 15.57
N ARG A 88 -2.65 -2.69 16.52
CA ARG A 88 -4.09 -2.96 16.41
C ARG A 88 -4.69 -2.29 15.17
N LYS A 89 -4.29 -1.05 14.87
CA LYS A 89 -4.71 -0.33 13.66
C LYS A 89 -4.20 -1.02 12.39
N VAL A 90 -2.92 -1.41 12.35
CA VAL A 90 -2.33 -2.12 11.21
C VAL A 90 -3.07 -3.44 10.95
N LEU A 91 -3.37 -4.21 11.98
CA LEU A 91 -4.17 -5.44 11.85
C LEU A 91 -5.56 -5.13 11.28
N SER A 92 -6.25 -4.13 11.83
CA SER A 92 -7.58 -3.75 11.34
C SER A 92 -7.56 -3.32 9.87
N GLN A 93 -6.52 -2.62 9.42
CA GLN A 93 -6.38 -2.20 8.01
C GLN A 93 -6.11 -3.39 7.09
N ARG A 94 -5.24 -4.33 7.50
CA ARG A 94 -4.92 -5.53 6.73
C ARG A 94 -6.08 -6.53 6.65
N MET A 95 -6.97 -6.53 7.65
CA MET A 95 -8.18 -7.37 7.69
C MET A 95 -9.39 -6.78 6.95
N ASP A 96 -9.30 -5.55 6.46
CA ASP A 96 -10.38 -4.93 5.69
C ASP A 96 -10.65 -5.72 4.40
N LYS A 97 -11.91 -6.07 4.14
CA LYS A 97 -12.28 -6.96 3.03
C LYS A 97 -12.04 -6.34 1.65
N GLU A 98 -12.11 -5.03 1.54
CA GLU A 98 -11.99 -4.33 0.25
C GLU A 98 -10.56 -3.85 0.02
N ARG A 99 -9.90 -3.37 1.08
CA ARG A 99 -8.62 -2.67 0.99
C ARG A 99 -7.47 -3.38 1.68
N GLY A 100 -7.71 -4.48 2.39
CA GLY A 100 -6.70 -5.19 3.17
C GLY A 100 -5.49 -5.63 2.34
N ALA A 101 -5.72 -6.06 1.09
CA ALA A 101 -4.66 -6.42 0.15
C ALA A 101 -3.69 -5.26 -0.12
N LEU A 102 -4.15 -4.01 -0.11
CA LEU A 102 -3.29 -2.83 -0.32
C LEU A 102 -2.37 -2.59 0.89
N PHE A 103 -2.86 -2.86 2.10
CA PHE A 103 -2.08 -2.70 3.33
C PHE A 103 -1.14 -3.88 3.60
N ALA A 104 -1.33 -5.02 2.92
CA ALA A 104 -0.43 -6.17 3.03
C ALA A 104 0.98 -5.85 2.52
N PHE A 105 1.12 -4.99 1.49
CA PHE A 105 2.41 -4.57 0.94
C PHE A 105 3.12 -3.49 1.75
N ARG A 106 2.47 -2.94 2.79
CA ARG A 106 3.00 -1.83 3.57
C ARG A 106 3.82 -2.32 4.76
N GLU A 107 5.00 -2.86 4.48
CA GLU A 107 5.81 -3.56 5.48
C GLU A 107 6.53 -2.62 6.46
N LYS A 108 6.74 -1.35 6.08
CA LYS A 108 7.25 -0.28 6.96
C LYS A 108 6.45 -0.07 8.25
N ASP A 109 5.18 -0.47 8.26
CA ASP A 109 4.31 -0.39 9.43
C ASP A 109 4.60 -1.50 10.46
N LEU A 110 5.28 -2.59 10.07
CA LEU A 110 5.64 -3.73 10.91
C LEU A 110 7.14 -3.88 11.16
N VAL A 111 7.98 -3.45 10.20
CA VAL A 111 9.43 -3.69 10.19
C VAL A 111 10.17 -2.37 9.91
N PRO A 112 11.36 -2.12 10.49
CA PRO A 112 12.14 -0.93 10.16
C PRO A 112 12.66 -1.01 8.73
N GLU A 113 12.73 0.14 8.04
CA GLU A 113 13.20 0.20 6.65
C GLU A 113 14.58 -0.43 6.45
N ALA A 114 15.50 -0.24 7.40
CA ALA A 114 16.84 -0.84 7.36
C ALA A 114 16.85 -2.38 7.44
N ALA A 115 15.74 -3.02 7.83
CA ALA A 115 15.61 -4.48 7.86
C ALA A 115 14.86 -5.03 6.63
N ILE A 116 14.31 -4.14 5.78
CA ILE A 116 13.70 -4.53 4.51
C ILE A 116 14.83 -4.63 3.48
N GLY A 117 15.23 -5.86 3.16
CA GLY A 117 16.20 -6.10 2.09
C GLY A 117 15.62 -5.78 0.69
N PRO A 118 16.46 -5.64 -0.34
CA PRO A 118 15.99 -5.57 -1.72
C PRO A 118 15.33 -6.92 -2.08
N TRP A 119 13.99 -6.93 -2.12
CA TRP A 119 13.14 -8.07 -2.50
C TRP A 119 12.25 -7.67 -3.67
N ILE A 120 11.55 -8.64 -4.26
CA ILE A 120 10.70 -8.53 -5.47
C ILE A 120 9.75 -7.30 -5.45
N ASP A 121 9.31 -6.86 -4.26
CA ASP A 121 8.37 -5.73 -4.11
C ASP A 121 9.05 -4.34 -4.18
N SER A 122 10.38 -4.28 -4.01
CA SER A 122 11.17 -3.04 -4.03
C SER A 122 11.66 -2.67 -5.44
N GLU A 123 11.79 -3.67 -6.32
CA GLU A 123 12.25 -3.52 -7.70
C GLU A 123 11.13 -3.95 -8.66
N ILE A 124 10.08 -3.12 -8.77
CA ILE A 124 9.14 -3.26 -9.88
C ILE A 124 9.92 -2.88 -11.15
N GLU A 125 10.48 -3.86 -11.85
CA GLU A 125 10.97 -3.65 -13.21
C GLU A 125 9.79 -3.14 -14.05
N GLN A 126 9.78 -1.84 -14.34
CA GLN A 126 8.85 -1.23 -15.27
C GLN A 126 9.19 -1.73 -16.67
N SER A 127 8.76 -2.96 -17.00
CA SER A 127 8.94 -3.50 -18.34
C SER A 127 8.16 -2.64 -19.34
N THR A 128 8.85 -2.28 -20.43
CA THR A 128 8.23 -1.65 -21.58
C THR A 128 7.26 -2.66 -22.21
N SER A 129 5.98 -2.31 -22.25
CA SER A 129 4.94 -3.19 -22.79
C SER A 129 4.50 -2.69 -24.16
N PRO A 130 4.65 -3.48 -25.24
CA PRO A 130 4.14 -3.11 -26.56
C PRO A 130 2.64 -2.79 -26.56
N MET A 131 1.87 -3.40 -25.65
CA MET A 131 0.45 -3.10 -25.46
C MET A 131 0.23 -1.67 -24.94
N ARG A 132 1.06 -1.22 -23.98
CA ARG A 132 1.01 0.16 -23.44
C ARG A 132 1.32 1.18 -24.53
N ASP A 133 2.37 0.94 -25.31
CA ASP A 133 2.78 1.84 -26.39
C ASP A 133 1.71 1.93 -27.49
N ASN A 134 1.14 0.78 -27.88
CA ASN A 134 0.03 0.74 -28.84
C ASN A 134 -1.20 1.50 -28.34
N MET A 135 -1.52 1.39 -27.05
CA MET A 135 -2.65 2.09 -26.44
C MET A 135 -2.42 3.61 -26.39
N LYS A 136 -1.18 4.05 -26.06
CA LYS A 136 -0.76 5.46 -26.12
C LYS A 136 -0.86 6.04 -27.53
N ASN A 137 -0.31 5.34 -28.52
CA ASN A 137 -0.32 5.78 -29.91
C ASN A 137 -1.75 5.89 -30.45
N ARG A 138 -2.62 4.92 -30.12
CA ARG A 138 -4.04 4.97 -30.47
C ARG A 138 -4.76 6.15 -29.82
N ALA A 139 -4.51 6.43 -28.55
CA ALA A 139 -5.10 7.57 -27.85
C ALA A 139 -4.68 8.91 -28.48
N ASN A 140 -3.40 9.05 -28.87
CA ASN A 140 -2.89 10.25 -29.54
C ASN A 140 -3.49 10.42 -30.94
N LEU A 141 -3.58 9.35 -31.72
CA LEU A 141 -4.21 9.37 -33.05
C LEU A 141 -5.67 9.84 -32.96
N LEU A 142 -6.44 9.33 -31.99
CA LEU A 142 -7.81 9.76 -31.77
C LEU A 142 -7.89 11.26 -31.43
N ARG A 143 -6.97 11.77 -30.58
CA ARG A 143 -6.91 13.21 -30.27
C ARG A 143 -6.66 14.07 -31.50
N GLU A 144 -5.73 13.67 -32.37
CA GLU A 144 -5.44 14.40 -33.61
C GLU A 144 -6.65 14.40 -34.56
N GLN A 145 -7.33 13.27 -34.70
CA GLN A 145 -8.55 13.17 -35.51
C GLN A 145 -9.69 14.03 -34.96
N HIS A 146 -9.89 14.05 -33.64
CA HIS A 146 -10.88 14.89 -32.99
C HIS A 146 -10.50 16.38 -33.08
N ARG A 147 -9.19 16.71 -33.07
CA ARG A 147 -8.70 18.08 -33.25
C ARG A 147 -9.09 18.68 -34.58
N ALA A 148 -8.77 17.99 -35.67
CA ALA A 148 -9.11 18.44 -37.01
C ALA A 148 -10.64 18.60 -37.22
N ARG A 149 -11.46 17.81 -36.53
CA ARG A 149 -12.92 17.87 -36.63
C ARG A 149 -13.56 19.03 -35.85
N LEU A 150 -13.03 19.34 -34.66
CA LEU A 150 -13.57 20.38 -33.78
C LEU A 150 -13.12 21.79 -34.17
N GLU A 151 -11.90 21.94 -34.70
CA GLU A 151 -11.43 23.20 -35.32
C GLU A 151 -12.35 23.67 -36.46
N ALA A 152 -12.97 22.74 -37.20
CA ALA A 152 -13.95 23.05 -38.23
C ALA A 152 -15.31 23.53 -37.69
N GLN A 153 -15.58 23.32 -36.39
CA GLN A 153 -16.85 23.68 -35.72
C GLN A 153 -16.69 24.84 -34.72
N GLY A 154 -15.46 25.33 -34.50
CA GLY A 154 -15.17 26.47 -33.62
C GLY A 154 -15.09 26.14 -32.13
N ASP A 155 -15.12 24.85 -31.77
CA ASP A 155 -14.99 24.38 -30.39
C ASP A 155 -13.53 23.99 -30.08
N SER A 156 -13.07 24.24 -28.85
CA SER A 156 -11.74 23.84 -28.39
C SER A 156 -11.71 22.36 -27.98
N VAL A 157 -10.71 21.64 -28.49
CA VAL A 157 -10.54 20.18 -28.30
C VAL A 157 -10.12 19.86 -26.87
N ASP A 158 -9.36 20.76 -26.26
CA ASP A 158 -8.87 20.62 -24.90
C ASP A 158 -10.00 20.76 -23.86
N ASP A 159 -11.10 21.43 -24.21
CA ASP A 159 -12.28 21.55 -23.34
C ASP A 159 -13.14 20.26 -23.34
N LEU A 160 -13.16 19.52 -24.45
CA LEU A 160 -13.95 18.30 -24.61
C LEU A 160 -13.18 17.03 -24.20
N LEU A 161 -11.87 17.00 -24.45
CA LEU A 161 -10.98 15.87 -24.15
C LEU A 161 -9.66 16.39 -23.55
N PRO A 162 -9.63 16.73 -22.25
CA PRO A 162 -8.39 17.12 -21.60
C PRO A 162 -7.32 16.04 -21.74
N ALA A 163 -6.05 16.46 -21.79
CA ALA A 163 -4.92 15.55 -21.82
C ALA A 163 -5.02 14.54 -20.67
N PHE A 164 -4.98 13.25 -21.01
CA PHE A 164 -4.87 12.20 -20.00
C PHE A 164 -3.40 12.12 -19.62
N GLU A 165 -3.04 12.75 -18.51
CA GLU A 165 -1.75 12.52 -17.87
C GLU A 165 -1.81 11.13 -17.23
N GLU A 166 -1.02 10.19 -17.77
CA GLU A 166 -0.92 8.86 -17.18
C GLU A 166 -0.28 9.01 -15.79
N PRO A 167 -0.97 8.62 -14.71
CA PRO A 167 -0.42 8.80 -13.38
C PRO A 167 0.77 7.87 -13.20
N GLU A 168 1.86 8.40 -12.63
CA GLU A 168 2.98 7.58 -12.18
C GLU A 168 2.47 6.57 -11.15
N ILE A 169 2.70 5.29 -11.42
CA ILE A 169 2.32 4.22 -10.49
C ILE A 169 3.35 4.24 -9.35
N PRO A 170 2.93 4.51 -8.10
CA PRO A 170 3.85 4.55 -6.97
C PRO A 170 4.27 3.14 -6.55
N PRO A 171 5.31 3.01 -5.69
CA PRO A 171 5.70 1.73 -5.12
C PRO A 171 4.54 1.06 -4.34
N LEU A 172 4.61 -0.26 -4.17
CA LEU A 172 3.51 -1.05 -3.60
C LEU A 172 3.08 -0.59 -2.20
N ASP A 173 4.01 -0.09 -1.39
CA ASP A 173 3.78 0.37 -0.02
C ASP A 173 3.02 1.72 0.07
N GLU A 174 2.89 2.41 -1.07
CA GLU A 174 2.17 3.68 -1.24
C GLU A 174 0.81 3.52 -1.95
N LEU A 175 0.49 2.33 -2.45
CA LEU A 175 -0.79 2.04 -3.12
C LEU A 175 -2.03 2.46 -2.33
N PRO A 176 -2.12 2.28 -0.99
CA PRO A 176 -3.27 2.75 -0.23
C PRO A 176 -3.55 4.24 -0.43
N ALA A 177 -2.51 5.08 -0.33
CA ALA A 177 -2.62 6.53 -0.45
C ALA A 177 -2.90 6.96 -1.91
N PHE A 178 -2.34 6.25 -2.87
CA PHE A 178 -2.57 6.47 -4.29
C PHE A 178 -4.03 6.26 -4.69
N ILE A 179 -4.63 5.15 -4.23
CA ILE A 179 -6.04 4.84 -4.53
C ILE A 179 -6.98 5.85 -3.86
N ASP A 180 -6.66 6.31 -2.65
CA ASP A 180 -7.43 7.38 -2.00
C ASP A 180 -7.38 8.69 -2.81
N LYS A 181 -6.20 9.06 -3.32
CA LYS A 181 -6.02 10.24 -4.17
C LYS A 181 -6.81 10.13 -5.48
N LEU A 182 -6.79 8.96 -6.14
CA LEU A 182 -7.56 8.71 -7.36
C LEU A 182 -9.07 8.79 -7.12
N GLY A 183 -9.56 8.20 -6.03
CA GLY A 183 -10.98 8.28 -5.65
C GLY A 183 -11.43 9.72 -5.39
N ALA A 184 -10.63 10.51 -4.67
CA ALA A 184 -10.91 11.91 -4.38
C ALA A 184 -10.92 12.79 -5.66
N ALA A 185 -9.96 12.55 -6.56
CA ALA A 185 -9.88 13.28 -7.83
C ALA A 185 -11.08 12.99 -8.74
N GLY A 186 -11.48 11.71 -8.88
CA GLY A 186 -12.63 11.28 -9.68
C GLY A 186 -13.96 11.85 -9.17
N GLY A 187 -14.16 11.91 -7.84
CA GLY A 187 -15.33 12.53 -7.21
C GLY A 187 -15.42 14.04 -7.46
N SER A 188 -14.28 14.74 -7.45
CA SER A 188 -14.22 16.19 -7.68
C SER A 188 -14.56 16.58 -9.13
N ALA A 189 -14.15 15.77 -10.11
CA ALA A 189 -14.45 15.97 -11.52
C ALA A 189 -15.94 15.72 -11.83
N ALA A 190 -16.54 14.70 -11.22
CA ALA A 190 -17.97 14.39 -11.35
C ALA A 190 -18.88 15.45 -10.71
N SER A 191 -18.47 16.06 -9.60
CA SER A 191 -19.21 17.18 -8.97
C SER A 191 -19.10 18.48 -9.77
N ARG A 192 -17.96 18.77 -10.41
CA ARG A 192 -17.84 19.94 -11.30
C ARG A 192 -18.77 19.81 -12.51
N ARG A 193 -18.81 18.66 -13.19
CA ARG A 193 -19.69 18.43 -14.36
C ARG A 193 -21.18 18.61 -14.04
N ARG A 194 -21.63 18.22 -12.84
CA ARG A 194 -23.02 18.46 -12.38
C ARG A 194 -23.30 19.93 -12.05
N GLY A 195 -22.31 20.66 -11.54
CA GLY A 195 -22.42 22.09 -11.26
C GLY A 195 -22.47 22.96 -12.53
N THR A 196 -21.76 22.58 -13.59
CA THR A 196 -21.78 23.30 -14.88
C THR A 196 -23.08 23.04 -15.66
N GLN A 197 -23.58 21.80 -15.69
CA GLN A 197 -24.88 21.49 -16.33
C GLN A 197 -26.08 22.16 -15.65
N ALA A 198 -26.01 22.46 -14.35
CA ALA A 198 -27.09 23.15 -13.64
C ALA A 198 -27.11 24.68 -13.88
N ARG A 199 -26.05 25.27 -14.45
CA ARG A 199 -25.96 26.71 -14.72
C ARG A 199 -26.40 27.11 -16.14
N ASP A 200 -26.34 26.20 -17.12
CA ASP A 200 -26.77 26.45 -18.50
C ASP A 200 -28.28 26.25 -18.75
N GLY A 201 -29.04 25.84 -17.74
CA GLY A 201 -30.51 25.77 -17.77
C GLY A 201 -31.19 27.12 -17.49
N GLY A 202 -30.92 28.14 -18.28
CA GLY A 202 -31.61 29.44 -18.20
C GLY A 202 -33.12 29.32 -18.54
N PRO A 203 -34.02 30.06 -17.87
CA PRO A 203 -35.46 29.86 -18.00
C PRO A 203 -35.97 30.33 -19.37
N LEU A 204 -36.76 29.48 -20.04
CA LEU A 204 -37.45 29.75 -21.30
C LEU A 204 -38.30 31.04 -21.22
N PRO A 205 -38.28 31.91 -22.26
CA PRO A 205 -39.04 33.16 -22.24
C PRO A 205 -40.54 32.88 -22.31
N ARG A 206 -41.30 33.38 -21.34
CA ARG A 206 -42.76 33.34 -21.34
C ARG A 206 -43.30 34.19 -22.48
N GLY A 207 -43.91 33.53 -23.48
CA GLY A 207 -44.59 34.19 -24.59
C GLY A 207 -45.75 35.06 -24.13
N ARG A 208 -45.75 36.33 -24.57
CA ARG A 208 -46.91 37.24 -24.52
C ARG A 208 -48.01 36.68 -25.43
N ARG A 209 -49.19 36.42 -24.89
CA ARG A 209 -50.43 36.36 -25.66
C ARG A 209 -51.08 37.75 -25.62
N GLY A 210 -51.26 38.34 -26.80
CA GLY A 210 -52.34 39.28 -27.08
C GLY A 210 -53.56 38.49 -27.56
#